data_AF-G4MSF9-F1
#
_entry.id   AF-G4MSF9-F1
#
_cell.length_a   1.000
_cell.length_b   1.000
_cell.length_c   1.000
_cell.angle_alpha   90.00
_cell.angle_beta   90.00
_cell.angle_gamma   90.00
#
_symmetry.space_group_name_H-M   'P 1'
#
loop_
_entity.id
_entity.type
_entity.pdbx_description
1 polymer ?
#
loop_
_entity_poly.entity_id
_entity_poly.type
_entity_poly.pdbx_seq_one_letter_code
_entity_poly.pdbx_strand_id
1 'polypeptide(L)'
;MIVTQGRRPGAMQHGVRSILPLVLTACLFLGAANASVGDRLPEFRECVQVCLHENCEAGTLAHKVETPLINRLLLWTCPAECDYTCQHIITSDRIESGQPVVQFHGKWPFYRVLGMQEPFSVIFSAGNLYAHLLGFRWLRRHIPESYPLRKYYVGFSFAGVASWLFSIIFHTRDTRATEQLDYFAAGASVLYGLYLAVIRIFRLDRPGSTDGGKTPTGTASSSSSISSSTPRAIRLWTAACLVAYGCHVAYLKLVRWDYGYNMAANVCVGLAQNVLWSAFSYRKYTREGRTWATYPGLAVAWIMLAMSLELFDFPPLWGALDAHALWHLGTIAPAVLWYSFLVKDAQDDMASAERFKD
;
A
#
# COMPACT_ATOMS: atom_id res chain seq x y z
N MET A 1 -50.05 -39.08 -20.88
CA MET A 1 -49.95 -38.38 -19.58
C MET A 1 -48.53 -37.84 -19.48
N ILE A 2 -48.33 -36.57 -19.84
CA ILE A 2 -47.04 -35.91 -19.98
C ILE A 2 -46.67 -35.32 -18.61
N VAL A 3 -45.58 -35.77 -17.99
CA VAL A 3 -45.02 -35.15 -16.78
C VAL A 3 -43.94 -34.17 -17.23
N THR A 4 -44.29 -32.90 -17.24
CA THR A 4 -43.39 -31.76 -17.49
C THR A 4 -42.49 -31.52 -16.27
N GLN A 5 -41.19 -31.76 -16.39
CA GLN A 5 -40.20 -31.28 -15.43
C GLN A 5 -39.95 -29.78 -15.64
N GLY A 6 -40.31 -28.98 -14.63
CA GLY A 6 -40.10 -27.53 -14.61
C GLY A 6 -38.61 -27.17 -14.56
N ARG A 7 -38.13 -26.52 -15.62
CA ARG A 7 -36.85 -25.81 -15.66
C ARG A 7 -36.97 -24.55 -14.79
N ARG A 8 -36.20 -24.45 -13.70
CA ARG A 8 -36.00 -23.18 -13.01
C ARG A 8 -35.04 -22.30 -13.85
N PRO A 9 -35.36 -21.02 -14.11
CA PRO A 9 -34.49 -20.12 -14.86
C PRO A 9 -33.24 -19.75 -14.06
N GLY A 10 -32.11 -19.66 -14.76
CA GLY A 10 -30.79 -19.45 -14.20
C GLY A 10 -30.61 -18.09 -13.52
N ALA A 11 -30.15 -18.12 -12.28
CA ALA A 11 -29.53 -16.98 -11.62
C ALA A 11 -28.02 -16.99 -11.93
N MET A 12 -27.62 -16.56 -13.12
CA MET A 12 -26.21 -16.27 -13.41
C MET A 12 -26.09 -15.14 -14.43
N GLN A 13 -26.45 -13.93 -14.02
CA GLN A 13 -26.31 -12.72 -14.82
C GLN A 13 -25.94 -11.48 -13.98
N HIS A 14 -25.09 -11.64 -12.95
CA HIS A 14 -24.66 -10.53 -12.08
C HIS A 14 -23.14 -10.27 -12.04
N GLY A 15 -22.39 -10.69 -13.06
CA GLY A 15 -20.93 -10.55 -13.07
C GLY A 15 -20.36 -9.23 -13.61
N VAL A 16 -21.12 -8.48 -14.43
CA VAL A 16 -20.56 -7.34 -15.20
C VAL A 16 -21.20 -5.99 -14.82
N ARG A 17 -22.32 -5.99 -14.09
CA ARG A 17 -23.00 -4.75 -13.63
C ARG A 17 -22.40 -4.11 -12.36
N SER A 18 -21.40 -4.74 -11.74
CA SER A 18 -20.87 -4.32 -10.42
C SER A 18 -19.63 -3.42 -10.46
N ILE A 19 -19.15 -2.99 -11.64
CA ILE A 19 -17.99 -2.08 -11.74
C ILE A 19 -18.44 -0.60 -11.70
N LEU A 20 -19.65 -0.32 -12.19
CA LEU A 20 -20.22 1.04 -12.22
C LEU A 20 -20.39 1.70 -10.84
N PRO A 21 -20.84 1.00 -9.78
CA PRO A 21 -20.90 1.63 -8.45
C PRO A 21 -19.51 1.88 -7.86
N LEU A 22 -18.47 1.14 -8.25
CA LEU A 22 -17.10 1.35 -7.75
C LEU A 22 -16.47 2.65 -8.28
N VAL A 23 -16.80 3.02 -9.52
CA VAL A 23 -16.38 4.28 -10.16
C VAL A 23 -17.16 5.48 -9.59
N LEU A 24 -18.44 5.30 -9.28
CA LEU A 24 -19.27 6.35 -8.67
C LEU A 24 -18.85 6.67 -7.23
N THR A 25 -18.36 5.70 -6.44
CA THR A 25 -17.84 5.96 -5.09
C THR A 25 -16.53 6.75 -5.11
N ALA A 26 -15.70 6.59 -6.14
CA ALA A 26 -14.46 7.36 -6.30
C ALA A 26 -14.71 8.86 -6.54
N CYS A 27 -15.88 9.23 -7.08
CA CYS A 27 -16.26 10.63 -7.32
C CYS A 27 -16.80 11.36 -6.08
N LEU A 28 -17.05 10.68 -4.96
CA LEU A 28 -17.61 11.29 -3.74
C LEU A 28 -16.57 12.00 -2.85
N PHE A 29 -15.28 11.98 -3.21
CA PHE A 29 -14.18 12.48 -2.37
C PHE A 29 -13.47 13.72 -2.93
N LEU A 30 -14.15 14.56 -3.71
CA LEU A 30 -13.63 15.87 -4.09
C LEU A 30 -13.74 16.86 -2.92
N GLY A 31 -12.93 16.66 -1.88
CA GLY A 31 -12.74 17.63 -0.80
C GLY A 31 -11.84 18.78 -1.25
N ALA A 32 -12.13 19.99 -0.80
CA ALA A 32 -11.17 21.10 -0.91
C ALA A 32 -10.03 20.86 0.09
N ALA A 33 -8.78 20.77 -0.41
CA ALA A 33 -7.60 20.72 0.44
C ALA A 33 -7.42 22.08 1.12
N ASN A 34 -7.67 22.15 2.43
CA ASN A 34 -7.33 23.31 3.23
C ASN A 34 -5.88 23.19 3.70
N ALA A 35 -5.16 24.33 3.74
CA ALA A 35 -3.86 24.39 4.40
C ALA A 35 -3.98 23.95 5.87
N SER A 36 -2.89 23.57 6.52
CA SER A 36 -2.95 23.25 7.94
C SER A 36 -3.22 24.51 8.77
N VAL A 37 -3.65 24.31 10.03
CA VAL A 37 -3.91 25.43 10.94
C VAL A 37 -2.64 26.24 11.17
N GLY A 38 -1.49 25.57 11.38
CA GLY A 38 -0.19 26.21 11.58
C GLY A 38 0.22 27.12 10.42
N ASP A 39 -0.02 26.71 9.18
CA ASP A 39 0.32 27.48 7.97
C ASP A 39 -0.46 28.80 7.84
N ARG A 40 -1.56 28.93 8.59
CA ARG A 40 -2.41 30.12 8.61
C ARG A 40 -2.13 31.06 9.78
N LEU A 41 -1.32 30.65 10.75
CA LEU A 41 -0.99 31.47 11.91
C LEU A 41 -0.11 32.66 11.48
N PRO A 42 -0.54 33.91 11.75
CA PRO A 42 0.28 35.09 11.49
C PRO A 42 1.66 35.02 12.15
N GLU A 43 1.71 34.59 13.40
CA GLU A 43 2.92 34.44 14.19
C GLU A 43 3.92 33.45 13.58
N PHE A 44 3.44 32.36 12.98
CA PHE A 44 4.30 31.41 12.27
C PHE A 44 4.90 32.02 11.00
N ARG A 45 4.08 32.70 10.20
CA ARG A 45 4.53 33.35 8.95
C ARG A 45 5.55 34.45 9.23
N GLU A 46 5.30 35.26 10.25
CA GLU A 46 6.22 36.31 10.70
C GLU A 46 7.55 35.72 11.17
N CYS A 47 7.51 34.69 12.03
CA CYS A 47 8.72 33.98 12.47
C CYS A 47 9.56 33.50 11.27
N VAL A 48 8.93 32.83 10.30
CA VAL A 48 9.64 32.30 9.12
C VAL A 48 10.25 33.43 8.30
N GLN A 49 9.50 34.52 8.07
CA GLN A 49 10.00 35.68 7.32
C GLN A 49 11.23 36.31 7.99
N VAL A 50 11.16 36.55 9.30
CA VAL A 50 12.29 37.10 10.08
C VAL A 50 13.48 36.14 10.04
N CYS A 51 13.26 34.85 10.28
CA CYS A 51 14.35 33.87 10.24
C CYS A 51 15.05 33.84 8.87
N LEU A 52 14.28 33.86 7.78
CA LEU A 52 14.83 33.86 6.43
C LEU A 52 15.70 35.11 6.16
N HIS A 53 15.23 36.29 6.54
CA HIS A 53 15.94 37.55 6.36
C HIS A 53 17.27 37.56 7.13
N GLU A 54 17.21 37.21 8.41
CA GLU A 54 18.39 37.26 9.30
C GLU A 54 19.41 36.15 9.01
N ASN A 55 18.96 34.96 8.60
CA ASN A 55 19.83 33.78 8.53
C ASN A 55 20.18 33.29 7.12
N CYS A 56 19.32 33.53 6.14
CA CYS A 56 19.48 32.93 4.81
C CYS A 56 19.93 33.90 3.71
N GLU A 57 19.90 35.22 3.96
CA GLU A 57 20.40 36.22 3.00
C GLU A 57 21.93 36.23 2.91
N ALA A 58 22.46 36.42 1.69
CA ALA A 58 23.89 36.37 1.43
C ALA A 58 24.62 37.54 2.13
N GLY A 59 25.57 37.21 3.02
CA GLY A 59 26.39 38.19 3.73
C GLY A 59 26.16 38.26 5.25
N THR A 60 25.16 37.56 5.78
CA THR A 60 24.92 37.47 7.23
C THR A 60 25.92 36.52 7.93
N LEU A 61 26.16 36.74 9.22
CA LEU A 61 27.04 35.90 10.06
C LEU A 61 26.54 34.45 10.14
N ALA A 62 25.22 34.25 10.08
CA ALA A 62 24.56 32.95 10.11
C ALA A 62 24.77 32.13 8.82
N HIS A 63 24.90 32.78 7.65
CA HIS A 63 25.27 32.09 6.40
C HIS A 63 26.66 31.42 6.49
N LYS A 64 27.52 31.88 7.41
CA LYS A 64 28.86 31.31 7.67
C LYS A 64 28.86 30.21 8.73
N VAL A 65 27.76 29.99 9.46
CA VAL A 65 27.68 28.92 10.45
C VAL A 65 27.65 27.60 9.70
N GLU A 66 28.67 26.76 9.94
CA GLU A 66 28.77 25.47 9.29
C GLU A 66 27.57 24.60 9.67
N THR A 67 26.71 24.33 8.69
CA THR A 67 25.64 23.35 8.85
C THR A 67 26.25 21.97 9.15
N PRO A 68 25.75 21.23 10.15
CA PRO A 68 26.22 19.89 10.45
C PRO A 68 26.24 19.01 9.19
N LEU A 69 27.23 18.12 9.06
CA LEU A 69 27.39 17.26 7.87
C LEU A 69 26.10 16.48 7.54
N ILE A 70 25.43 15.95 8.57
CA ILE A 70 24.16 15.22 8.41
C ILE A 70 23.07 16.07 7.76
N ASN A 71 23.03 17.38 8.07
CA ASN A 71 22.07 18.29 7.47
C ASN A 71 22.37 18.56 6.00
N ARG A 72 23.65 18.65 5.63
CA ARG A 72 24.06 18.76 4.22
C ARG A 72 23.74 17.50 3.44
N LEU A 73 24.02 16.32 4.02
CA LEU A 73 23.74 15.03 3.38
C LEU A 73 22.25 14.81 3.13
N LEU A 74 21.39 15.28 4.05
CA LEU A 74 19.93 15.21 3.93
C LEU A 74 19.31 16.43 3.24
N LEU A 75 20.13 17.32 2.66
CA LEU A 75 19.66 18.49 1.92
C LEU A 75 18.70 19.37 2.75
N TRP A 76 18.98 19.52 4.05
CA TRP A 76 18.32 20.47 4.92
C TRP A 76 18.86 21.88 4.62
N THR A 77 18.10 22.63 3.82
CA THR A 77 18.45 24.00 3.41
C THR A 77 18.12 25.02 4.50
N CYS A 78 18.76 26.20 4.48
CA CYS A 78 18.45 27.27 5.44
C CYS A 78 16.94 27.60 5.54
N PRO A 79 16.18 27.74 4.43
CA PRO A 79 14.73 27.92 4.52
C PRO A 79 13.98 26.79 5.25
N ALA A 80 14.42 25.54 5.08
CA ALA A 80 13.82 24.39 5.75
C ALA A 80 14.15 24.36 7.25
N GLU A 81 15.35 24.82 7.63
CA GLU A 81 15.72 25.00 9.04
C GLU A 81 14.94 26.13 9.71
N CYS A 82 14.69 27.24 8.99
CA CYS A 82 13.84 28.32 9.48
C CYS A 82 12.39 27.87 9.67
N ASP A 83 11.83 27.17 8.69
CA ASP A 83 10.48 26.59 8.79
C ASP A 83 10.38 25.67 10.00
N TYR A 84 11.28 24.69 10.13
CA TYR A 84 11.32 23.77 11.28
C TYR A 84 11.46 24.48 12.63
N THR A 85 12.41 25.42 12.74
CA THR A 85 12.64 26.16 13.98
C THR A 85 11.39 26.92 14.40
N CYS A 86 10.73 27.60 13.45
CA CYS A 86 9.50 28.33 13.70
C CYS A 86 8.33 27.41 14.07
N GLN A 87 8.20 26.23 13.46
CA GLN A 87 7.19 25.25 13.89
C GLN A 87 7.35 24.91 15.37
N HIS A 88 8.59 24.71 15.84
CA HIS A 88 8.87 24.39 17.25
C HIS A 88 8.68 25.57 18.19
N ILE A 89 9.07 26.79 17.81
CA ILE A 89 8.82 28.00 18.61
C ILE A 89 7.32 28.16 18.83
N ILE A 90 6.53 28.18 17.75
CA ILE A 90 5.08 28.33 17.83
C ILE A 90 4.44 27.17 18.60
N THR A 91 4.95 25.95 18.45
CA THR A 91 4.44 24.79 19.20
C THR A 91 4.69 24.95 20.70
N SER A 92 5.88 25.38 21.11
CA SER A 92 6.21 25.63 22.52
C SER A 92 5.34 26.75 23.11
N ASP A 93 5.22 27.89 22.41
CA ASP A 93 4.40 29.03 22.86
C ASP A 93 2.93 28.63 23.06
N ARG A 94 2.40 27.79 22.16
CA ARG A 94 1.03 27.25 22.26
C ARG A 94 0.87 26.33 23.46
N ILE A 95 1.82 25.43 23.70
CA ILE A 95 1.81 24.53 24.87
C ILE A 95 1.85 25.33 26.17
N GLU A 96 2.74 26.33 26.27
CA GLU A 96 2.85 27.21 27.45
C GLU A 96 1.57 28.02 27.67
N SER A 97 0.90 28.42 26.60
CA SER A 97 -0.38 29.14 26.63
C SER A 97 -1.61 28.24 26.82
N GLY A 98 -1.43 26.92 27.03
CA GLY A 98 -2.53 25.97 27.17
C GLY A 98 -3.36 25.76 25.90
N GLN A 99 -2.83 26.11 24.74
CA GLN A 99 -3.45 25.93 23.44
C GLN A 99 -3.08 24.57 22.82
N PRO A 100 -3.95 23.98 21.98
CA PRO A 100 -3.63 22.73 21.30
C PRO A 100 -2.48 22.91 20.30
N VAL A 101 -1.64 21.88 20.20
CA VAL A 101 -0.65 21.70 19.13
C VAL A 101 -1.40 21.60 17.79
N VAL A 102 -0.81 22.16 16.74
CA VAL A 102 -1.40 22.18 15.40
C VAL A 102 -0.43 21.61 14.37
N GLN A 103 -0.97 21.14 13.25
CA GLN A 103 -0.18 20.71 12.11
C GLN A 103 0.35 21.89 11.28
N PHE A 104 1.49 21.68 10.63
CA PHE A 104 2.15 22.54 9.66
C PHE A 104 2.39 21.72 8.39
N HIS A 105 2.04 22.26 7.22
CA HIS A 105 2.19 21.61 5.91
C HIS A 105 1.61 20.18 5.85
N GLY A 106 0.47 19.95 6.53
CA GLY A 106 -0.20 18.65 6.61
C GLY A 106 0.41 17.66 7.60
N LYS A 107 1.38 18.08 8.42
CA LYS A 107 2.14 17.20 9.33
C LYS A 107 2.24 17.77 10.73
N TRP A 108 2.45 16.88 11.70
CA TRP A 108 2.75 17.29 13.07
C TRP A 108 4.20 17.79 13.22
N PRO A 109 4.49 18.65 14.20
CA PRO A 109 5.85 19.16 14.44
C PRO A 109 6.70 18.11 15.17
N PHE A 110 7.36 17.24 14.41
CA PHE A 110 8.25 16.18 14.93
C PHE A 110 9.64 16.69 15.29
N TYR A 111 10.21 16.22 16.40
CA TYR A 111 11.63 16.40 16.67
C TYR A 111 12.48 15.51 15.76
N ARG A 112 13.41 16.14 15.04
CA ARG A 112 14.36 15.43 14.18
C ARG A 112 15.41 14.67 15.00
N VAL A 113 15.67 13.42 14.61
CA VAL A 113 16.73 12.57 15.21
C VAL A 113 17.68 12.11 14.12
N LEU A 114 18.98 12.42 14.26
CA LEU A 114 19.98 12.18 13.21
C LEU A 114 19.57 12.78 11.85
N GLY A 115 18.83 13.90 11.89
CA GLY A 115 18.29 14.58 10.72
C GLY A 115 17.07 13.90 10.07
N MET A 116 16.62 12.73 10.54
CA MET A 116 15.37 12.10 10.08
C MET A 116 14.18 12.92 10.57
N GLN A 117 13.24 13.20 9.67
CA GLN A 117 12.02 13.95 9.97
C GLN A 117 11.07 13.17 10.88
N GLU A 118 10.83 11.90 10.58
CA GLU A 118 9.88 11.05 11.32
C GLU A 118 10.58 9.74 11.74
N PRO A 119 11.39 9.75 12.82
CA PRO A 119 12.30 8.65 13.13
C PRO A 119 11.59 7.31 13.40
N PHE A 120 10.41 7.33 14.03
CA PHE A 120 9.65 6.10 14.27
C PHE A 120 9.01 5.55 12.99
N SER A 121 8.46 6.40 12.11
CA SER A 121 7.98 6.01 10.78
C SER A 121 9.11 5.37 9.96
N VAL A 122 10.34 5.90 10.03
CA VAL A 122 11.53 5.30 9.40
C VAL A 122 11.84 3.91 9.96
N ILE A 123 11.91 3.76 11.29
CA ILE A 123 12.23 2.49 11.94
C ILE A 123 11.19 1.42 11.61
N PHE A 124 9.91 1.76 11.69
CA PHE A 124 8.82 0.81 11.44
C PHE A 124 8.68 0.49 9.94
N SER A 125 8.95 1.44 9.05
CA SER A 125 9.10 1.17 7.61
C SER A 125 10.27 0.20 7.34
N ALA A 126 11.40 0.35 8.03
CA ALA A 126 12.51 -0.59 7.94
C ALA A 126 12.15 -2.00 8.44
N GLY A 127 11.33 -2.09 9.50
CA GLY A 127 10.77 -3.36 9.97
C GLY A 127 9.90 -4.05 8.90
N ASN A 128 9.05 -3.29 8.21
CA ASN A 128 8.26 -3.82 7.10
C ASN A 128 9.14 -4.23 5.91
N LEU A 129 10.11 -3.40 5.52
CA LEU A 129 11.10 -3.74 4.49
C LEU A 129 11.77 -5.08 4.81
N TYR A 130 12.22 -5.26 6.05
CA TYR A 130 12.81 -6.51 6.52
C TYR A 130 11.84 -7.69 6.42
N ALA A 131 10.56 -7.52 6.80
CA ALA A 131 9.55 -8.56 6.66
C ALA A 131 9.35 -8.99 5.18
N HIS A 132 9.35 -8.04 4.24
CA HIS A 132 9.26 -8.36 2.81
C HIS A 132 10.53 -9.05 2.28
N LEU A 133 11.73 -8.65 2.71
CA LEU A 133 12.99 -9.32 2.36
C LEU A 133 13.06 -10.75 2.93
N LEU A 134 12.60 -10.95 4.16
CA LEU A 134 12.49 -12.26 4.77
C LEU A 134 11.51 -13.15 3.99
N GLY A 135 10.34 -12.59 3.66
CA GLY A 135 9.33 -13.21 2.82
C GLY A 135 9.86 -13.65 1.46
N PHE A 136 10.60 -12.79 0.76
CA PHE A 136 11.29 -13.14 -0.50
C PHE A 136 12.13 -14.40 -0.35
N ARG A 137 12.96 -14.46 0.70
CA ARG A 137 13.84 -15.59 0.98
C ARG A 137 13.05 -16.85 1.31
N TRP A 138 11.93 -16.73 2.04
CA TRP A 138 11.05 -17.87 2.33
C TRP A 138 10.39 -18.42 1.08
N LEU A 139 9.83 -17.55 0.22
CA LEU A 139 9.20 -17.95 -1.03
C LEU A 139 10.19 -18.68 -1.94
N ARG A 140 11.42 -18.17 -2.08
CA ARG A 140 12.43 -18.80 -2.94
C ARG A 140 12.93 -20.16 -2.43
N ARG A 141 12.97 -20.36 -1.11
CA ARG A 141 13.43 -21.61 -0.49
C ARG A 141 12.36 -22.70 -0.47
N HIS A 142 11.10 -22.34 -0.22
CA HIS A 142 10.05 -23.33 0.04
C HIS A 142 9.12 -23.59 -1.15
N ILE A 143 9.19 -22.77 -2.20
CA ILE A 143 8.33 -22.90 -3.39
C ILE A 143 9.22 -23.14 -4.62
N PRO A 144 9.07 -24.28 -5.32
CA PRO A 144 9.89 -24.61 -6.48
C PRO A 144 9.59 -23.70 -7.67
N GLU A 145 10.58 -23.51 -8.55
CA GLU A 145 10.46 -22.63 -9.72
C GLU A 145 9.39 -23.07 -10.72
N SER A 146 9.08 -24.37 -10.73
CA SER A 146 8.03 -24.98 -11.55
C SER A 146 6.61 -24.60 -11.11
N TYR A 147 6.43 -24.11 -9.87
CA TYR A 147 5.11 -23.74 -9.38
C TYR A 147 4.61 -22.44 -10.06
N PRO A 148 3.49 -22.47 -10.82
CA PRO A 148 3.10 -21.36 -11.70
C PRO A 148 2.91 -20.02 -10.98
N LEU A 149 2.46 -20.04 -9.72
CA LEU A 149 2.15 -18.83 -8.96
C LEU A 149 3.37 -18.21 -8.26
N ARG A 150 4.52 -18.91 -8.20
CA ARG A 150 5.72 -18.43 -7.50
C ARG A 150 6.17 -17.06 -7.99
N LYS A 151 6.15 -16.83 -9.32
CA LYS A 151 6.55 -15.54 -9.91
C LYS A 151 5.68 -14.38 -9.42
N TYR A 152 4.38 -14.61 -9.21
CA TYR A 152 3.48 -13.57 -8.70
C TYR A 152 3.72 -13.30 -7.21
N TYR A 153 4.02 -14.33 -6.43
CA TYR A 153 4.37 -14.17 -5.01
C TYR A 153 5.70 -13.43 -4.84
N VAL A 154 6.68 -13.74 -5.68
CA VAL A 154 7.96 -13.04 -5.73
C VAL A 154 7.77 -11.58 -6.14
N GLY A 155 6.94 -11.29 -7.15
CA GLY A 155 6.64 -9.91 -7.53
C GLY A 155 5.93 -9.12 -6.42
N PHE A 156 5.07 -9.76 -5.60
CA PHE A 156 4.47 -9.12 -4.41
C PHE A 156 5.55 -8.68 -3.43
N SER A 157 6.56 -9.52 -3.25
CA SER A 157 7.69 -9.19 -2.39
C SER A 157 8.51 -8.02 -2.91
N PHE A 158 8.78 -7.96 -4.22
CA PHE A 158 9.45 -6.81 -4.83
C PHE A 158 8.65 -5.52 -4.71
N ALA A 159 7.33 -5.57 -4.95
CA ALA A 159 6.46 -4.40 -4.79
C ALA A 159 6.50 -3.87 -3.35
N GLY A 160 6.43 -4.76 -2.36
CA GLY A 160 6.56 -4.35 -0.95
C GLY A 160 7.95 -3.84 -0.58
N VAL A 161 9.03 -4.48 -1.04
CA VAL A 161 10.41 -3.96 -0.84
C VAL A 161 10.56 -2.56 -1.38
N ALA A 162 10.06 -2.29 -2.60
CA ALA A 162 10.10 -0.96 -3.19
C ALA A 162 9.27 0.05 -2.38
N SER A 163 8.04 -0.30 -2.02
CA SER A 163 7.15 0.55 -1.21
C SER A 163 7.79 0.98 0.11
N TRP A 164 8.27 0.03 0.90
CA TRP A 164 8.83 0.33 2.21
C TRP A 164 10.19 1.01 2.13
N LEU A 165 10.97 0.78 1.07
CA LEU A 165 12.19 1.53 0.82
C LEU A 165 11.90 3.01 0.53
N PHE A 166 10.91 3.31 -0.32
CA PHE A 166 10.53 4.70 -0.60
C PHE A 166 9.88 5.37 0.61
N SER A 167 9.11 4.64 1.41
CA SER A 167 8.61 5.10 2.71
C SER A 167 9.74 5.52 3.66
N ILE A 168 10.79 4.69 3.80
CA ILE A 168 11.99 5.04 4.59
C ILE A 168 12.61 6.35 4.09
N ILE A 169 12.79 6.48 2.77
CA ILE A 169 13.41 7.66 2.16
C ILE A 169 12.55 8.91 2.42
N PHE A 170 11.24 8.81 2.26
CA PHE A 170 10.29 9.91 2.48
C PHE A 170 10.26 10.36 3.95
N HIS A 171 10.09 9.44 4.90
CA HIS A 171 10.05 9.76 6.32
C HIS A 171 11.42 10.19 6.88
N THR A 172 12.51 9.82 6.21
CA THR A 172 13.85 10.36 6.51
C THR A 172 13.94 11.82 6.07
N ARG A 173 13.57 12.10 4.82
CA ARG A 173 13.64 13.44 4.26
C ARG A 173 12.46 13.70 3.32
N ASP A 174 11.54 14.52 3.79
CA ASP A 174 10.41 14.96 3.00
C ASP A 174 10.82 16.01 1.96
N THR A 175 10.68 15.65 0.71
CA THR A 175 10.75 16.54 -0.44
C THR A 175 9.63 16.14 -1.37
N ARG A 176 9.24 17.05 -2.27
CA ARG A 176 8.27 16.75 -3.32
C ARG A 176 8.61 15.47 -4.12
N ALA A 177 9.90 15.19 -4.33
CA ALA A 177 10.32 14.00 -5.06
C ALA A 177 10.15 12.71 -4.22
N THR A 178 10.51 12.75 -2.94
CA THR A 178 10.43 11.59 -2.05
C THR A 178 8.97 11.27 -1.69
N GLU A 179 8.15 12.30 -1.45
CA GLU A 179 6.69 12.19 -1.30
C GLU A 179 6.04 11.50 -2.51
N GLN A 180 6.42 11.94 -3.71
CA GLN A 180 5.92 11.37 -4.95
C GLN A 180 6.27 9.90 -5.13
N LEU A 181 7.53 9.54 -4.86
CA LEU A 181 8.00 8.17 -4.97
C LEU A 181 7.30 7.26 -3.97
N ASP A 182 7.11 7.73 -2.73
CA ASP A 182 6.39 6.98 -1.71
C ASP A 182 4.92 6.72 -2.13
N TYR A 183 4.19 7.75 -2.57
CA TYR A 183 2.80 7.60 -2.99
C TYR A 183 2.64 6.64 -4.17
N PHE A 184 3.52 6.74 -5.16
CA PHE A 184 3.47 5.85 -6.32
C PHE A 184 3.83 4.41 -5.95
N ALA A 185 4.80 4.21 -5.06
CA ALA A 185 5.20 2.88 -4.64
C ALA A 185 4.15 2.22 -3.74
N ALA A 186 3.55 2.98 -2.83
CA ALA A 186 2.41 2.54 -2.04
C ALA A 186 1.24 2.12 -2.94
N GLY A 187 0.87 2.97 -3.91
CA GLY A 187 -0.21 2.64 -4.85
C GLY A 187 0.09 1.45 -5.76
N ALA A 188 1.33 1.30 -6.21
CA ALA A 188 1.76 0.13 -6.95
C ALA A 188 1.66 -1.15 -6.10
N SER A 189 2.08 -1.08 -4.83
CA SER A 189 2.05 -2.20 -3.89
C SER A 189 0.62 -2.67 -3.59
N VAL A 190 -0.29 -1.73 -3.29
CA VAL A 190 -1.71 -2.02 -3.05
C VAL A 190 -2.37 -2.62 -4.29
N LEU A 191 -2.14 -2.03 -5.48
CA LEU A 191 -2.66 -2.58 -6.72
C LEU A 191 -2.07 -3.95 -7.05
N TYR A 192 -0.79 -4.18 -6.76
CA TYR A 192 -0.17 -5.49 -6.94
C TYR A 192 -0.81 -6.53 -6.02
N GLY A 193 -1.18 -6.16 -4.79
CA GLY A 193 -1.91 -7.03 -3.88
C GLY A 193 -3.26 -7.48 -4.46
N LEU A 194 -4.04 -6.55 -5.04
CA LEU A 194 -5.27 -6.89 -5.77
C LEU A 194 -4.97 -7.75 -7.00
N TYR A 195 -3.93 -7.41 -7.76
CA TYR A 195 -3.49 -8.16 -8.93
C TYR A 195 -3.23 -9.63 -8.59
N LEU A 196 -2.49 -9.87 -7.50
CA LEU A 196 -2.20 -11.20 -6.98
C LEU A 196 -3.46 -11.91 -6.49
N ALA A 197 -4.32 -11.22 -5.74
CA ALA A 197 -5.56 -11.78 -5.19
C ALA A 197 -6.45 -12.35 -6.31
N VAL A 198 -6.65 -11.58 -7.38
CA VAL A 198 -7.47 -12.00 -8.53
C VAL A 198 -6.87 -13.22 -9.22
N ILE A 199 -5.56 -13.21 -9.52
CA ILE A 199 -4.90 -14.37 -10.15
C ILE A 199 -5.04 -15.61 -9.27
N ARG A 200 -4.77 -15.49 -7.97
CA ARG A 200 -4.75 -16.62 -7.05
C ARG A 200 -6.14 -17.17 -6.75
N ILE A 201 -7.13 -16.32 -6.50
CA ILE A 201 -8.45 -16.75 -6.04
C ILE A 201 -9.26 -17.33 -7.19
N PHE A 202 -9.17 -16.73 -8.38
CA PHE A 202 -9.89 -17.21 -9.58
C PHE A 202 -9.09 -18.23 -10.40
N ARG A 203 -7.88 -18.58 -9.96
CA ARG A 203 -6.98 -19.55 -10.62
C ARG A 203 -6.78 -19.26 -12.10
N LEU A 204 -6.49 -17.98 -12.40
CA LEU A 204 -6.23 -17.54 -13.78
C LEU A 204 -4.96 -18.19 -14.37
N ASP A 205 -4.14 -18.83 -13.53
CA ASP A 205 -2.98 -19.63 -13.90
C ASP A 205 -3.35 -20.95 -14.60
N ARG A 206 -4.57 -21.47 -14.42
CA ARG A 206 -5.00 -22.77 -14.94
C ARG A 206 -5.70 -22.64 -16.30
N PRO A 207 -5.40 -23.52 -17.28
CA PRO A 207 -6.18 -23.60 -18.53
C PRO A 207 -7.65 -23.91 -18.24
N GLY A 208 -8.59 -23.15 -18.81
CA GLY A 208 -10.05 -23.37 -18.66
C GLY A 208 -10.76 -22.56 -17.56
N SER A 209 -10.05 -21.75 -16.78
CA SER A 209 -10.65 -20.89 -15.72
C SER A 209 -11.61 -19.81 -16.26
N THR A 210 -11.57 -19.49 -17.56
CA THR A 210 -12.38 -18.43 -18.18
C THR A 210 -13.23 -18.86 -19.39
N ASP A 211 -13.14 -20.11 -19.83
CA ASP A 211 -14.05 -20.65 -20.84
C ASP A 211 -15.25 -21.27 -20.12
N GLY A 212 -16.37 -20.56 -20.11
CA GLY A 212 -17.60 -21.02 -19.49
C GLY A 212 -18.02 -22.40 -20.01
N GLY A 213 -17.89 -23.42 -19.15
CA GLY A 213 -18.73 -24.62 -19.13
C GLY A 213 -19.03 -25.32 -20.46
N LYS A 214 -18.11 -25.31 -21.43
CA LYS A 214 -18.22 -26.19 -22.59
C LYS A 214 -17.39 -27.44 -22.31
N THR A 215 -18.11 -28.52 -22.00
CA THR A 215 -17.61 -29.88 -22.01
C THR A 215 -16.74 -30.11 -23.26
N PRO A 216 -15.48 -30.58 -23.12
CA PRO A 216 -14.71 -31.00 -24.28
C PRO A 216 -15.29 -32.33 -24.75
N THR A 217 -16.23 -32.28 -25.67
CA THR A 217 -16.55 -33.40 -26.55
C THR A 217 -15.63 -33.26 -27.76
N GLY A 218 -14.47 -33.89 -27.68
CA GLY A 218 -13.47 -33.83 -28.74
C GLY A 218 -12.24 -34.63 -28.34
N THR A 219 -12.13 -35.82 -28.92
CA THR A 219 -10.97 -36.73 -28.87
C THR A 219 -9.65 -35.99 -29.03
N ALA A 220 -8.88 -35.92 -27.95
CA ALA A 220 -7.53 -35.36 -27.96
C ALA A 220 -6.59 -36.32 -28.67
N SER A 221 -6.19 -35.97 -29.89
CA SER A 221 -5.03 -36.54 -30.56
C SER A 221 -4.01 -35.44 -30.82
N SER A 222 -2.75 -35.84 -30.66
CA SER A 222 -1.52 -35.22 -31.16
C SER A 222 -1.09 -33.86 -30.60
N SER A 223 -0.03 -33.96 -29.78
CA SER A 223 1.23 -33.22 -29.94
C SER A 223 1.13 -31.75 -30.35
N SER A 224 1.19 -30.86 -29.37
CA SER A 224 1.63 -29.49 -29.58
C SER A 224 2.73 -29.14 -28.58
N SER A 225 3.83 -28.63 -29.13
CA SER A 225 4.95 -28.02 -28.42
C SER A 225 4.46 -27.12 -27.29
N ILE A 226 4.96 -27.34 -26.08
CA ILE A 226 4.67 -26.53 -24.88
C ILE A 226 5.30 -25.15 -25.09
N SER A 227 4.61 -24.28 -25.83
CA SER A 227 4.84 -22.85 -25.75
C SER A 227 4.21 -22.39 -24.44
N SER A 228 5.05 -21.96 -23.50
CA SER A 228 4.69 -21.43 -22.18
C SER A 228 3.99 -20.06 -22.30
N SER A 229 2.90 -20.00 -23.05
CA SER A 229 2.16 -18.77 -23.27
C SER A 229 1.38 -18.42 -22.01
N THR A 230 1.51 -17.19 -21.53
CA THR A 230 0.75 -16.71 -20.36
C THR A 230 -0.75 -16.72 -20.71
N PRO A 231 -1.62 -17.29 -19.84
CA PRO A 231 -3.05 -17.35 -20.09
C PRO A 231 -3.62 -15.99 -20.51
N ARG A 232 -4.55 -15.99 -21.48
CA ARG A 232 -5.16 -14.75 -22.02
C ARG A 232 -5.79 -13.90 -20.90
N ALA A 233 -6.45 -14.54 -19.93
CA ALA A 233 -7.06 -13.87 -18.79
C ALA A 233 -6.04 -13.08 -17.96
N ILE A 234 -4.86 -13.67 -17.67
CA ILE A 234 -3.79 -12.97 -16.97
C ILE A 234 -3.28 -11.78 -17.79
N ARG A 235 -3.09 -11.94 -19.10
CA ARG A 235 -2.64 -10.83 -19.96
C ARG A 235 -3.62 -9.65 -19.95
N LEU A 236 -4.91 -9.93 -20.07
CA LEU A 236 -5.96 -8.90 -20.01
C LEU A 236 -6.00 -8.22 -18.63
N TRP A 237 -5.92 -9.00 -17.56
CA TRP A 237 -5.89 -8.47 -16.20
C TRP A 237 -4.64 -7.62 -15.92
N THR A 238 -3.46 -8.08 -16.34
CA THR A 238 -2.22 -7.30 -16.28
C THR A 238 -2.36 -5.99 -17.04
N ALA A 239 -2.90 -6.00 -18.27
CA ALA A 239 -3.11 -4.79 -19.04
C ALA A 239 -4.08 -3.82 -18.32
N ALA A 240 -5.18 -4.34 -17.75
CA ALA A 240 -6.11 -3.53 -16.98
C ALA A 240 -5.46 -2.86 -15.76
N CYS A 241 -4.66 -3.59 -14.98
CA CYS A 241 -3.92 -3.04 -13.85
C CYS A 241 -2.90 -1.99 -14.29
N LEU A 242 -2.12 -2.25 -15.36
CA LEU A 242 -1.13 -1.30 -15.86
C LEU A 242 -1.77 -0.01 -16.37
N VAL A 243 -2.90 -0.11 -17.09
CA VAL A 243 -3.66 1.05 -17.54
C VAL A 243 -4.22 1.82 -16.34
N ALA A 244 -4.83 1.13 -15.37
CA ALA A 244 -5.36 1.78 -14.18
C ALA A 244 -4.27 2.53 -13.39
N TYR A 245 -3.11 1.90 -13.19
CA TYR A 245 -1.96 2.52 -12.53
C TYR A 245 -1.39 3.69 -13.34
N GLY A 246 -1.26 3.53 -14.66
CA GLY A 246 -0.82 4.60 -15.55
C GLY A 246 -1.73 5.82 -15.49
N CYS A 247 -3.06 5.61 -15.48
CA CYS A 247 -4.05 6.68 -15.31
C CYS A 247 -3.94 7.34 -13.93
N HIS A 248 -3.77 6.56 -12.85
CA HIS A 248 -3.58 7.07 -11.49
C HIS A 248 -2.35 7.99 -11.38
N VAL A 249 -1.20 7.52 -11.87
CA VAL A 249 0.05 8.30 -11.89
C VAL A 249 -0.08 9.53 -12.78
N ALA A 250 -0.69 9.39 -13.97
CA ALA A 250 -0.90 10.50 -14.89
C ALA A 250 -1.80 11.58 -14.27
N TYR A 251 -2.87 11.20 -13.57
CA TYR A 251 -3.72 12.16 -12.86
C TYR A 251 -2.93 12.93 -11.80
N LEU A 252 -2.21 12.22 -10.92
CA LEU A 252 -1.44 12.86 -9.85
C LEU A 252 -0.31 13.76 -10.39
N LYS A 253 0.34 13.39 -11.49
CA LYS A 253 1.46 14.16 -12.07
C LYS A 253 1.03 15.30 -12.97
N LEU A 254 0.02 15.09 -13.81
CA LEU A 254 -0.32 16.00 -14.90
C LEU A 254 -1.57 16.83 -14.64
N VAL A 255 -2.45 16.39 -13.73
CA VAL A 255 -3.72 17.08 -13.44
C VAL A 255 -3.64 17.79 -12.09
N ARG A 256 -3.55 17.04 -10.99
CA ARG A 256 -3.55 17.61 -9.64
C ARG A 256 -2.80 16.72 -8.65
N TRP A 257 -1.85 17.29 -7.93
CA TRP A 257 -1.25 16.65 -6.77
C TRP A 257 -2.25 16.70 -5.61
N ASP A 258 -2.99 15.61 -5.42
CA ASP A 258 -4.10 15.53 -4.47
C ASP A 258 -3.94 14.31 -3.57
N TYR A 259 -3.58 14.56 -2.32
CA TYR A 259 -3.41 13.53 -1.30
C TYR A 259 -4.71 12.78 -1.02
N GLY A 260 -5.84 13.49 -0.94
CA GLY A 260 -7.14 12.89 -0.66
C GLY A 260 -7.56 11.91 -1.75
N TYR A 261 -7.35 12.27 -3.01
CA TYR A 261 -7.53 11.34 -4.13
C TYR A 261 -6.60 10.13 -4.03
N ASN A 262 -5.31 10.33 -3.76
CA ASN A 262 -4.35 9.23 -3.64
C ASN A 262 -4.78 8.22 -2.57
N MET A 263 -5.17 8.73 -1.39
CA MET A 263 -5.68 7.90 -0.30
C MET A 263 -6.97 7.19 -0.67
N ALA A 264 -7.93 7.88 -1.27
CA ALA A 264 -9.19 7.28 -1.70
C ALA A 264 -8.97 6.14 -2.71
N ALA A 265 -8.11 6.35 -3.71
CA ALA A 265 -7.78 5.32 -4.70
C ALA A 265 -7.17 4.07 -4.04
N ASN A 266 -6.18 4.26 -3.15
CA ASN A 266 -5.53 3.16 -2.43
C ASN A 266 -6.49 2.43 -1.50
N VAL A 267 -7.32 3.15 -0.75
CA VAL A 267 -8.35 2.56 0.13
C VAL A 267 -9.36 1.75 -0.68
N CYS A 268 -9.85 2.26 -1.82
CA CYS A 268 -10.78 1.52 -2.67
C CYS A 268 -10.19 0.20 -3.18
N VAL A 269 -8.95 0.24 -3.70
CA VAL A 269 -8.26 -0.97 -4.20
C VAL A 269 -7.94 -1.94 -3.05
N GLY A 270 -7.48 -1.43 -1.91
CA GLY A 270 -7.17 -2.21 -0.71
C GLY A 270 -8.41 -2.89 -0.13
N LEU A 271 -9.55 -2.20 -0.06
CA LEU A 271 -10.82 -2.78 0.37
C LEU A 271 -11.29 -3.90 -0.57
N ALA A 272 -11.16 -3.72 -1.89
CA ALA A 272 -11.50 -4.77 -2.85
C ALA A 272 -10.64 -6.03 -2.62
N GLN A 273 -9.33 -5.86 -2.42
CA GLN A 273 -8.41 -6.95 -2.05
C GLN A 273 -8.83 -7.61 -0.73
N ASN A 274 -9.15 -6.83 0.30
CA ASN A 274 -9.51 -7.33 1.63
C ASN A 274 -10.80 -8.15 1.61
N VAL A 275 -11.80 -7.73 0.82
CA VAL A 275 -13.03 -8.49 0.61
C VAL A 275 -12.73 -9.85 -0.03
N LEU A 276 -11.88 -9.87 -1.07
CA LEU A 276 -11.51 -11.10 -1.76
C LEU A 276 -10.79 -12.09 -0.81
N TRP A 277 -9.84 -11.61 0.00
CA TRP A 277 -9.10 -12.47 0.92
C TRP A 277 -9.94 -12.97 2.10
N SER A 278 -10.82 -12.12 2.65
CA SER A 278 -11.79 -12.54 3.67
C SER A 278 -12.73 -13.62 3.13
N ALA A 279 -13.26 -13.43 1.92
CA ALA A 279 -14.12 -14.41 1.26
C ALA A 279 -13.36 -15.72 0.96
N PHE A 280 -12.11 -15.63 0.53
CA PHE A 280 -11.23 -16.80 0.35
C PHE A 280 -11.04 -17.57 1.66
N SER A 281 -10.67 -16.89 2.74
CA SER A 281 -10.46 -17.50 4.05
C SER A 281 -11.72 -18.20 4.55
N TYR A 282 -12.86 -17.52 4.50
CA TYR A 282 -14.14 -18.10 4.91
C TYR A 282 -14.49 -19.35 4.10
N ARG A 283 -14.41 -19.28 2.77
CA ARG A 283 -14.75 -20.42 1.88
C ARG A 283 -13.81 -21.60 2.03
N LYS A 284 -12.50 -21.36 2.14
CA LYS A 284 -11.52 -22.44 2.24
C LYS A 284 -11.58 -23.11 3.61
N TYR A 285 -11.71 -22.32 4.68
CA TYR A 285 -11.87 -22.85 6.03
C TYR A 285 -13.15 -23.68 6.19
N THR A 286 -14.30 -23.18 5.72
CA THR A 286 -15.58 -23.91 5.83
C THR A 286 -15.62 -25.21 5.02
N ARG A 287 -14.86 -25.31 3.93
CA ARG A 287 -14.82 -26.52 3.09
C ARG A 287 -13.81 -27.55 3.55
N GLU A 288 -12.63 -27.12 3.99
CA GLU A 288 -11.50 -28.02 4.24
C GLU A 288 -11.12 -28.13 5.73
N GLY A 289 -11.65 -27.27 6.60
CA GLY A 289 -11.34 -27.26 8.03
C GLY A 289 -9.90 -26.86 8.37
N ARG A 290 -9.11 -26.40 7.39
CA ARG A 290 -7.68 -26.10 7.58
C ARG A 290 -7.48 -24.76 8.27
N THR A 291 -6.90 -24.77 9.48
CA THR A 291 -6.70 -23.57 10.30
C THR A 291 -5.83 -22.52 9.62
N TRP A 292 -4.80 -22.90 8.85
CA TRP A 292 -3.96 -21.92 8.15
C TRP A 292 -4.71 -21.14 7.05
N ALA A 293 -5.85 -21.64 6.57
CA ALA A 293 -6.66 -20.94 5.59
C ALA A 293 -7.33 -19.67 6.17
N THR A 294 -7.37 -19.51 7.50
CA THR A 294 -7.87 -18.29 8.15
C THR A 294 -6.84 -17.17 8.20
N TYR A 295 -5.57 -17.44 7.91
CA TYR A 295 -4.48 -16.45 8.02
C TYR A 295 -4.70 -15.19 7.18
N PRO A 296 -5.17 -15.25 5.91
CA PRO A 296 -5.53 -14.06 5.15
C PRO A 296 -6.61 -13.21 5.84
N GLY A 297 -7.69 -13.83 6.32
CA GLY A 297 -8.75 -13.14 7.05
C GLY A 297 -8.26 -12.49 8.35
N LEU A 298 -7.39 -13.18 9.09
CA LEU A 298 -6.75 -12.62 10.29
C LEU A 298 -5.82 -11.44 9.95
N ALA A 299 -5.03 -11.56 8.88
CA ALA A 299 -4.18 -10.48 8.41
C ALA A 299 -5.01 -9.25 7.96
N VAL A 300 -6.13 -9.48 7.25
CA VAL A 300 -7.07 -8.41 6.87
C VAL A 300 -7.65 -7.73 8.12
N ALA A 301 -8.17 -8.50 9.08
CA ALA A 301 -8.73 -7.93 10.31
C ALA A 301 -7.69 -7.10 11.09
N TRP A 302 -6.45 -7.61 11.17
CA TRP A 302 -5.34 -6.91 11.80
C TRP A 302 -5.01 -5.61 11.07
N ILE A 303 -4.85 -5.64 9.74
CA ILE A 303 -4.52 -4.44 8.96
C ILE A 303 -5.62 -3.39 9.09
N MET A 304 -6.90 -3.80 9.09
CA MET A 304 -8.02 -2.88 9.31
C MET A 304 -7.96 -2.22 10.70
N LEU A 305 -7.60 -2.99 11.73
CA LEU A 305 -7.40 -2.44 13.09
C LEU A 305 -6.21 -1.47 13.12
N ALA A 306 -5.07 -1.83 12.52
CA ALA A 306 -3.90 -0.95 12.46
C ALA A 306 -4.21 0.34 11.69
N MET A 307 -4.91 0.25 10.55
CA MET A 307 -5.31 1.42 9.75
C MET A 307 -6.30 2.32 10.48
N SER A 308 -7.15 1.76 11.36
CA SER A 308 -8.05 2.57 12.19
C SER A 308 -7.33 3.49 13.17
N LEU A 309 -6.04 3.24 13.45
CA LEU A 309 -5.24 4.15 14.28
C LEU A 309 -5.05 5.52 13.64
N GLU A 310 -5.00 5.59 12.30
CA GLU A 310 -4.87 6.87 11.59
C GLU A 310 -6.08 7.79 11.81
N LEU A 311 -7.24 7.24 12.19
CA LEU A 311 -8.44 8.05 12.49
C LEU A 311 -8.28 8.90 13.75
N PHE A 312 -7.34 8.57 14.63
CA PHE A 312 -7.09 9.37 15.83
C PHE A 312 -6.25 10.61 15.56
N ASP A 313 -5.42 10.60 14.50
CA ASP A 313 -4.54 11.70 14.06
C ASP A 313 -4.05 12.60 15.21
N PHE A 314 -3.27 12.03 16.14
CA PHE A 314 -2.85 12.71 17.36
C PHE A 314 -1.44 13.33 17.22
N PRO A 315 -1.15 14.45 17.92
CA PRO A 315 0.18 15.05 17.94
C PRO A 315 1.22 14.10 18.53
N PRO A 316 2.48 14.12 18.05
CA PRO A 316 3.46 13.10 18.34
C PRO A 316 3.74 12.99 19.84
N LEU A 317 3.50 11.79 20.37
CA LEU A 317 3.89 11.41 21.72
C LEU A 317 5.41 11.44 21.83
N TRP A 318 5.90 12.04 22.91
CA TRP A 318 7.33 12.32 23.12
C TRP A 318 7.98 13.07 21.94
N GLY A 319 7.16 13.78 21.17
CA GLY A 319 7.56 14.57 20.01
C GLY A 319 8.13 13.78 18.83
N ALA A 320 7.93 12.46 18.78
CA ALA A 320 8.39 11.63 17.66
C ALA A 320 7.45 10.50 17.23
N LEU A 321 6.55 10.01 18.09
CA LEU A 321 5.67 8.88 17.81
C LEU A 321 4.23 9.33 17.60
N ASP A 322 3.68 9.14 16.41
CA ASP A 322 2.31 9.54 16.07
C ASP A 322 1.43 8.33 15.65
N ALA A 323 0.19 8.62 15.26
CA ALA A 323 -0.76 7.62 14.77
C ALA A 323 -0.24 6.91 13.50
N HIS A 324 0.38 7.65 12.60
CA HIS A 324 0.89 7.11 11.35
C HIS A 324 2.04 6.13 11.59
N ALA A 325 3.01 6.46 12.44
CA ALA A 325 4.07 5.54 12.83
C ALA A 325 3.53 4.26 13.49
N LEU A 326 2.48 4.34 14.30
CA LEU A 326 1.84 3.15 14.87
C LEU A 326 1.16 2.28 13.82
N TRP A 327 0.60 2.87 12.77
CA TRP A 327 0.12 2.12 11.61
C TRP A 327 1.26 1.34 10.93
N HIS A 328 2.40 1.98 10.66
CA HIS A 328 3.61 1.31 10.13
C HIS A 328 4.04 0.14 11.01
N LEU A 329 4.08 0.32 12.33
CA LEU A 329 4.40 -0.75 13.28
C LEU A 329 3.40 -1.91 13.18
N GLY A 330 2.11 -1.57 13.09
CA GLY A 330 1.00 -2.50 13.02
C GLY A 330 0.99 -3.41 11.78
N THR A 331 1.67 -3.04 10.69
CA THR A 331 1.69 -3.83 9.44
C THR A 331 2.82 -4.87 9.36
N ILE A 332 3.83 -4.80 10.23
CA ILE A 332 5.01 -5.69 10.19
C ILE A 332 4.62 -7.16 10.40
N ALA A 333 3.89 -7.46 11.48
CA ALA A 333 3.48 -8.83 11.80
C ALA A 333 2.49 -9.41 10.76
N PRO A 334 1.48 -8.67 10.28
CA PRO A 334 0.66 -9.08 9.14
C PRO A 334 1.48 -9.44 7.90
N ALA A 335 2.53 -8.68 7.56
CA ALA A 335 3.39 -9.01 6.42
C ALA A 335 4.07 -10.38 6.59
N VAL A 336 4.62 -10.67 7.78
CA VAL A 336 5.23 -11.98 8.06
C VAL A 336 4.19 -13.11 8.00
N LEU A 337 3.01 -12.91 8.59
CA LEU A 337 1.90 -13.86 8.54
C LEU A 337 1.47 -14.14 7.09
N TRP A 338 1.45 -13.10 6.25
CA TRP A 338 1.10 -13.19 4.84
C TRP A 338 2.03 -14.13 4.07
N TYR A 339 3.35 -14.01 4.24
CA TYR A 339 4.30 -14.92 3.58
C TYR A 339 4.19 -16.35 4.08
N SER A 340 3.94 -16.54 5.38
CA SER A 340 3.66 -17.87 5.95
C SER A 340 2.44 -18.50 5.29
N PHE A 341 1.37 -17.73 5.09
CA PHE A 341 0.20 -18.15 4.33
C PHE A 341 0.56 -18.54 2.89
N LEU A 342 1.27 -17.69 2.14
CA LEU A 342 1.61 -17.96 0.74
C LEU A 342 2.40 -19.26 0.55
N VAL A 343 3.32 -19.56 1.47
CA VAL A 343 4.08 -20.82 1.46
C VAL A 343 3.17 -22.01 1.72
N LYS A 344 2.37 -21.97 2.79
CA LYS A 344 1.44 -23.07 3.13
C LYS A 344 0.43 -23.32 2.02
N ASP A 345 -0.08 -22.25 1.43
CA ASP A 345 -1.04 -22.29 0.34
C ASP A 345 -0.47 -22.92 -0.93
N ALA A 346 0.80 -22.60 -1.28
CA ALA A 346 1.48 -23.24 -2.40
C ALA A 346 1.73 -24.73 -2.15
N GLN A 347 2.21 -25.10 -0.95
CA GLN A 347 2.47 -26.49 -0.57
C GLN A 347 1.20 -27.34 -0.63
N ASP A 348 0.09 -26.80 -0.14
CA ASP A 348 -1.20 -27.47 -0.18
C ASP A 348 -1.74 -27.65 -1.61
N ASP A 349 -1.55 -26.65 -2.47
CA ASP A 349 -1.96 -26.75 -3.88
C ASP A 349 -1.16 -27.82 -4.64
N MET A 350 0.15 -27.88 -4.40
CA MET A 350 1.03 -28.90 -5.00
C MET A 350 0.70 -30.31 -4.50
N ALA A 351 0.55 -30.49 -3.19
CA ALA A 351 0.19 -31.80 -2.61
C ALA A 351 -1.19 -32.28 -3.08
N SER A 352 -2.12 -31.37 -3.31
CA SER A 352 -3.43 -31.72 -3.86
C SER A 352 -3.34 -32.15 -5.32
N ALA A 353 -2.46 -31.53 -6.12
CA ALA A 353 -2.25 -31.91 -7.52
C ALA A 353 -1.59 -33.29 -7.67
N GLU A 354 -0.74 -33.70 -6.73
CA GLU A 354 -0.14 -35.04 -6.70
C GLU A 354 -1.19 -36.12 -6.40
N ARG A 355 -2.07 -35.90 -5.43
CA ARG A 355 -3.16 -36.83 -5.06
C ARG A 355 -4.15 -37.18 -6.20
N PHE A 356 -4.23 -36.38 -7.26
CA PHE A 356 -5.09 -36.65 -8.41
C PHE A 356 -4.37 -37.35 -9.57
N LYS A 357 -3.04 -37.57 -9.45
CA LYS A 357 -2.24 -38.31 -10.44
C LYS A 357 -2.10 -39.79 -10.09
N ASP A 358 -2.26 -40.13 -8.81
CA ASP A 358 -2.38 -41.49 -8.29
C ASP A 358 -3.85 -41.96 -8.35
#